data_AF-A0A2D9KN34-F1
#
_entry.id   AF-A0A2D9KN34-F1
#
_cell.length_a   1.000
_cell.length_b   1.000
_cell.length_c   1.000
_cell.angle_alpha   90.00
_cell.angle_beta   90.00
_cell.angle_gamma   90.00
#
_symmetry.space_group_name_H-M   'P 1'
#
loop_
_entity.id
_entity.type
_entity.pdbx_description
1 polymer ?
#
loop_
_entity_poly.entity_id
_entity_poly.type
_entity_poly.pdbx_seq_one_letter_code
_entity_poly.pdbx_strand_id
1 'polypeptide(L)'
;MLEHFGAEAPALLNQYACAVEDALIEQVQRGQSMHQLLNAAGEERAAMNVMLTDPDVLAEYTNEFFGPEGPYPVETAEETAAREDAERREAIEADIAQQEQRGVPSNFQRPQMDMPTPGQQGGSSAANFWGDFSQLMDQNPEQAWQYLAQAPQGALQAKQLIQDV
;
A
#
# COMPACT_ATOMS: atom_id res chain seq x y z
N MET A 1 60.58 48.83 56.39
CA MET A 1 60.33 47.92 55.26
C MET A 1 59.34 48.46 54.22
N LEU A 2 58.77 49.67 54.41
CA LEU A 2 57.87 50.33 53.45
C LEU A 2 58.57 51.32 52.49
N GLU A 3 59.89 51.51 52.60
CA GLU A 3 60.64 52.49 51.78
C GLU A 3 61.31 51.89 50.53
N HIS A 4 61.22 50.57 50.31
CA HIS A 4 61.90 49.90 49.19
C HIS A 4 61.04 49.73 47.92
N PHE A 5 59.75 50.02 48.00
CA PHE A 5 58.85 50.00 46.85
C PHE A 5 58.10 51.34 46.81
N GLY A 6 58.07 51.99 45.64
CA GLY A 6 57.37 53.25 45.46
C GLY A 6 55.88 53.15 45.80
N ALA A 7 55.23 54.28 46.11
CA ALA A 7 53.82 54.33 46.54
C ALA A 7 52.84 53.69 45.53
N GLU A 8 53.26 53.50 44.27
CA GLU A 8 52.47 52.89 43.19
C GLU A 8 52.58 51.36 43.11
N ALA A 9 53.54 50.75 43.81
CA ALA A 9 53.75 49.30 43.80
C ALA A 9 52.51 48.46 44.16
N PRO A 10 51.70 48.78 45.19
CA PRO A 10 50.51 48.00 45.50
C PRO A 10 49.44 48.09 44.41
N ALA A 11 49.32 49.25 43.73
CA ALA A 11 48.36 49.41 42.64
C ALA A 11 48.79 48.62 41.40
N LEU A 12 50.08 48.62 41.06
CA LEU A 12 50.63 47.89 39.93
C LEU A 12 50.48 46.36 40.11
N LEU A 13 50.72 45.85 41.32
CA LEU A 13 50.56 44.43 41.62
C LEU A 13 49.09 43.99 41.48
N ASN A 14 48.14 44.80 41.94
CA ASN A 14 46.73 44.48 41.81
C ASN A 14 46.28 44.48 40.33
N GLN A 15 46.75 45.44 39.53
CA GLN A 15 46.46 45.47 38.10
C GLN A 15 47.03 44.24 37.37
N TYR A 16 48.25 43.84 37.71
CA TYR A 16 48.84 42.64 37.11
C TYR A 16 48.12 41.37 37.56
N ALA A 17 47.72 41.28 38.84
CA ALA A 17 46.93 40.17 39.35
C ALA A 17 45.58 40.05 38.59
N CYS A 18 44.84 41.15 38.44
CA CYS A 18 43.59 41.14 37.68
C CYS A 18 43.80 40.76 36.21
N ALA A 19 44.85 41.29 35.55
CA ALA A 19 45.13 40.95 34.16
C ALA A 19 45.47 39.46 33.97
N VAL A 20 46.19 38.86 34.93
CA VAL A 20 46.50 37.42 34.92
C VAL A 20 45.25 36.59 35.20
N GLU A 21 44.39 37.02 36.13
CA GLU A 21 43.12 36.35 36.42
C GLU A 21 42.19 36.37 35.20
N ASP A 22 42.05 37.51 34.53
CA ASP A 22 41.22 37.63 33.32
C ASP A 22 41.75 36.75 32.18
N ALA A 23 43.08 36.76 31.96
CA ALA A 23 43.71 35.90 30.95
C ALA A 23 43.51 34.40 31.28
N LEU A 24 43.59 34.02 32.55
CA LEU A 24 43.35 32.65 33.00
C LEU A 24 41.88 32.26 32.82
N ILE A 25 40.94 33.13 33.15
CA ILE A 25 39.50 32.91 32.94
C ILE A 25 39.21 32.73 31.45
N GLU A 26 39.74 33.60 30.59
CA GLU A 26 39.56 33.48 29.14
C GLU A 26 40.13 32.15 28.61
N GLN A 27 41.32 31.77 29.08
CA GLN A 27 41.94 30.50 28.69
C GLN A 27 41.11 29.29 29.11
N VAL A 28 40.56 29.29 30.33
CA VAL A 28 39.69 28.21 30.82
C VAL A 28 38.40 28.16 30.01
N GLN A 29 37.76 29.29 29.75
CA GLN A 29 36.53 29.35 28.94
C GLN A 29 36.76 28.85 27.52
N ARG A 30 37.87 29.25 26.88
CA ARG A 30 38.26 28.77 25.56
C ARG A 30 38.58 27.27 25.57
N GLY A 31 39.22 26.78 26.62
CA GLY A 31 39.47 25.36 26.80
C GLY A 31 38.18 24.54 26.92
N GLN A 32 37.22 25.04 27.68
CA GLN A 32 35.91 24.40 27.84
C GLN A 32 35.11 24.39 26.53
N SER A 33 35.07 25.49 25.79
CA SER A 33 34.37 25.54 24.49
C SER A 33 35.02 24.62 23.46
N MET A 34 36.35 24.60 23.41
CA MET A 34 37.09 23.69 22.53
C MET A 34 36.86 22.23 22.92
N HIS A 35 36.81 21.91 24.21
CA HIS A 35 36.51 20.56 24.67
C HIS A 35 35.10 20.12 24.27
N GLN A 36 34.10 20.99 24.42
CA GLN A 36 32.73 20.71 23.96
C GLN A 36 32.68 20.46 22.45
N LEU A 37 33.35 21.30 21.65
CA LEU A 37 33.41 21.12 20.20
C LEU A 37 34.11 19.82 19.81
N LEU A 38 35.21 19.46 20.48
CA LEU A 38 35.93 18.20 20.23
C LEU A 38 35.09 16.98 20.60
N ASN A 39 34.37 17.02 21.72
CA ASN A 39 33.47 15.93 22.10
C ASN A 39 32.33 15.79 21.09
N ALA A 40 31.66 16.90 20.74
CA ALA A 40 30.59 16.88 19.74
C ALA A 40 31.06 16.35 18.38
N ALA A 41 32.22 16.82 17.90
CA ALA A 41 32.81 16.32 16.64
C ALA A 41 33.24 14.85 16.74
N GLY A 42 33.68 14.40 17.92
CA GLY A 42 34.01 13.00 18.20
C GLY A 42 32.78 12.10 18.17
N GLU A 43 31.69 12.55 18.80
CA GLU A 43 30.39 11.87 18.80
C GLU A 43 29.80 11.80 17.39
N GLU A 44 29.83 12.89 16.63
CA GLU A 44 29.36 12.93 15.24
C GLU A 44 30.15 11.95 14.36
N ARG A 45 31.48 11.95 14.48
CA ARG A 45 32.33 11.00 13.75
C ARG A 45 32.08 9.55 14.15
N ALA A 46 31.86 9.29 15.44
CA ALA A 46 31.53 7.95 15.92
C ALA A 46 30.18 7.48 15.37
N ALA A 47 29.14 8.32 15.44
CA ALA A 47 27.83 8.03 14.90
C ALA A 47 27.87 7.81 13.38
N MET A 48 28.59 8.66 12.64
CA MET A 48 28.80 8.49 11.21
C MET A 48 29.53 7.19 10.89
N ASN A 49 30.56 6.84 11.67
CA ASN A 49 31.27 5.58 11.47
C ASN A 49 30.35 4.38 11.69
N VAL A 50 29.54 4.39 12.75
CA VAL A 50 28.52 3.35 13.00
C VAL A 50 27.55 3.28 11.81
N MET A 51 27.00 4.41 11.38
CA MET A 51 26.07 4.44 10.23
C MET A 51 26.69 3.94 8.92
N LEU A 52 28.02 3.95 8.75
CA LEU A 52 28.67 3.53 7.50
C LEU A 52 29.34 2.15 7.57
N THR A 53 29.52 1.60 8.76
CA THR A 53 30.26 0.35 8.97
C THR A 53 29.45 -0.75 9.63
N ASP A 54 28.37 -0.38 10.33
CA ASP A 54 27.43 -1.35 10.89
C ASP A 54 26.41 -1.75 9.80
N PRO A 55 26.44 -3.01 9.32
CA PRO A 55 25.55 -3.45 8.27
C PRO A 55 24.09 -3.48 8.71
N ASP A 56 23.79 -3.67 10.00
CA ASP A 56 22.41 -3.74 10.49
C ASP A 56 21.78 -2.35 10.48
N VAL A 57 22.52 -1.33 10.92
CA VAL A 57 22.09 0.08 10.89
C VAL A 57 21.91 0.57 9.45
N LEU A 58 22.83 0.21 8.55
CA LEU A 58 22.71 0.53 7.13
C LEU A 58 21.46 -0.13 6.52
N ALA A 59 21.22 -1.40 6.82
CA ALA A 59 20.08 -2.13 6.31
C ALA A 59 18.76 -1.48 6.77
N GLU A 60 18.64 -1.15 8.06
CA GLU A 60 17.46 -0.47 8.60
C GLU A 60 17.23 0.90 7.94
N TYR A 61 18.26 1.75 7.86
CA TYR A 61 18.17 3.04 7.19
C TYR A 61 17.76 2.92 5.71
N THR A 62 18.34 1.97 4.97
CA THR A 62 17.98 1.78 3.56
C THR A 62 16.55 1.25 3.38
N ASN A 63 16.10 0.35 4.25
CA ASN A 63 14.74 -0.17 4.21
C ASN A 63 13.71 0.90 4.59
N GLU A 64 14.04 1.79 5.53
CA GLU A 64 13.19 2.94 5.87
C GLU A 64 13.14 3.94 4.71
N PHE A 65 14.30 4.26 4.12
CA PHE A 65 14.40 5.26 3.05
C PHE A 65 13.66 4.85 1.76
N PHE A 66 13.77 3.57 1.37
CA PHE A 66 13.08 3.00 0.21
C PHE A 66 11.79 2.26 0.57
N GLY A 67 11.36 2.36 1.84
CA GLY A 67 10.16 1.72 2.34
C GLY A 67 8.88 2.46 1.92
N PRO A 68 7.71 1.88 2.23
CA PRO A 68 6.41 2.49 1.96
C PRO A 68 6.22 3.85 2.62
N GLU A 69 6.85 4.07 3.79
CA GLU A 69 6.82 5.32 4.56
C GLU A 69 8.06 6.21 4.28
N GLY A 70 8.91 5.78 3.34
CA GLY A 70 10.14 6.47 3.00
C GLY A 70 9.90 7.80 2.26
N PRO A 71 10.88 8.73 2.28
CA PRO A 71 10.80 9.97 1.53
C PRO A 71 10.93 9.76 0.02
N TYR A 72 11.39 8.59 -0.42
CA TYR A 72 11.45 8.25 -1.83
C TYR A 72 10.03 8.00 -2.36
N PRO A 73 9.69 8.50 -3.57
CA PRO A 73 8.38 8.25 -4.15
C PRO A 73 8.18 6.75 -4.32
N VAL A 74 7.25 6.21 -3.56
CA VAL A 74 6.71 4.87 -3.80
C VAL A 74 5.65 4.99 -4.89
N GLU A 75 5.50 3.95 -5.70
CA GLU A 75 4.41 3.87 -6.67
C GLU A 75 3.09 4.18 -5.95
N THR A 76 2.34 5.12 -6.50
CA THR A 76 1.04 5.46 -5.91
C THR A 76 0.12 4.24 -5.94
N ALA A 77 -0.88 4.19 -5.05
CA ALA A 77 -1.90 3.14 -5.08
C ALA A 77 -2.60 3.01 -6.45
N GLU A 78 -2.66 4.11 -7.20
CA GLU A 78 -3.23 4.14 -8.55
C GLU A 78 -2.28 3.55 -9.60
N GLU A 79 -0.98 3.84 -9.50
CA GLU A 79 0.05 3.30 -10.40
C GLU A 79 0.29 1.80 -10.19
N THR A 80 0.30 1.35 -8.93
CA THR A 80 0.34 -0.08 -8.58
C THR A 80 -0.86 -0.83 -9.13
N ALA A 81 -2.08 -0.30 -8.96
CA ALA A 81 -3.30 -0.90 -9.50
C ALA A 81 -3.29 -0.95 -11.03
N ALA A 82 -2.76 0.08 -11.71
CA ALA A 82 -2.61 0.09 -13.16
C ALA A 82 -1.63 -0.98 -13.65
N ARG A 83 -0.50 -1.18 -12.94
CA ARG A 83 0.45 -2.26 -13.24
C ARG A 83 -0.20 -3.63 -13.06
N GLU A 84 -0.87 -3.86 -11.93
CA GLU A 84 -1.53 -5.14 -11.65
C GLU A 84 -2.63 -5.48 -12.67
N ASP A 85 -3.38 -4.48 -13.14
CA ASP A 85 -4.38 -4.68 -14.19
C ASP A 85 -3.73 -5.01 -15.53
N ALA A 86 -2.60 -4.38 -15.87
CA ALA A 86 -1.83 -4.70 -17.07
C ALA A 86 -1.28 -6.13 -17.03
N GLU A 87 -0.65 -6.53 -15.91
CA GLU A 87 -0.13 -7.89 -15.70
C GLU A 87 -1.26 -8.94 -15.76
N ARG A 88 -2.42 -8.63 -15.15
CA ARG A 88 -3.59 -9.52 -15.19
C ARG A 88 -4.10 -9.71 -16.62
N ARG A 89 -4.16 -8.64 -17.41
CA ARG A 89 -4.58 -8.72 -18.82
C ARG A 89 -3.62 -9.58 -19.64
N GLU A 90 -2.32 -9.38 -19.47
CA GLU A 90 -1.29 -10.15 -20.18
C GLU A 90 -1.34 -11.64 -19.81
N ALA A 91 -1.56 -11.96 -18.53
CA ALA A 91 -1.75 -13.33 -18.08
C ALA A 91 -2.99 -14.01 -18.69
N ILE A 92 -4.11 -13.28 -18.77
CA ILE A 92 -5.34 -13.78 -19.41
C ILE A 92 -5.13 -14.00 -20.91
N GLU A 93 -4.47 -13.06 -21.60
CA GLU A 93 -4.19 -13.18 -23.03
C GLU A 93 -3.28 -14.37 -23.34
N ALA A 94 -2.26 -14.61 -22.52
CA ALA A 94 -1.39 -15.77 -22.65
C ALA A 94 -2.14 -17.10 -22.41
N ASP A 95 -3.08 -17.15 -21.45
CA ASP A 95 -3.92 -18.33 -21.21
C ASP A 95 -4.85 -18.60 -22.40
N ILE A 96 -5.51 -17.57 -22.93
CA ILE A 96 -6.39 -17.67 -24.10
C ILE A 96 -5.59 -18.19 -25.32
N ALA A 97 -4.41 -17.64 -25.58
CA ALA A 97 -3.56 -18.09 -26.69
C ALA A 97 -3.15 -19.57 -26.55
N GLN A 98 -2.89 -20.05 -25.33
CA GLN A 98 -2.64 -21.47 -25.08
C GLN A 98 -3.88 -22.34 -25.28
N GLN A 99 -5.06 -21.86 -24.88
CA GLN A 99 -6.33 -22.56 -25.11
C GLN A 99 -6.65 -22.66 -26.61
N GLU A 100 -6.39 -21.60 -27.37
CA GLU A 100 -6.56 -21.62 -28.84
C GLU A 100 -5.61 -22.60 -29.52
N GLN A 101 -4.36 -22.70 -29.07
CA GLN A 101 -3.40 -23.67 -29.60
C GLN A 101 -3.73 -25.12 -29.23
N ARG A 102 -4.34 -25.37 -28.06
CA ARG A 102 -4.78 -26.73 -27.68
C ARG A 102 -5.88 -27.27 -28.60
N GLY A 103 -6.59 -26.38 -29.29
CA GLY A 103 -7.64 -26.74 -30.23
C GLY A 103 -8.85 -27.39 -29.55
N VAL A 104 -10.01 -27.27 -30.16
CA VAL A 104 -11.21 -27.97 -29.69
C VAL A 104 -11.17 -29.40 -30.25
N PRO A 105 -11.35 -30.46 -29.43
CA PRO A 105 -11.40 -31.84 -29.92
C PRO A 105 -12.41 -31.97 -31.07
N SER A 106 -12.07 -32.69 -32.14
CA SER A 106 -12.90 -32.78 -33.36
C SER A 106 -14.30 -33.39 -33.14
N ASN A 107 -14.54 -33.97 -31.96
CA ASN A 107 -15.78 -34.56 -31.46
C ASN A 107 -16.55 -33.64 -30.48
N PHE A 108 -16.14 -32.38 -30.34
CA PHE A 108 -16.86 -31.40 -29.53
C PHE A 108 -18.09 -30.89 -30.30
N GLN A 109 -19.23 -31.55 -30.10
CA GLN A 109 -20.53 -30.97 -30.48
C GLN A 109 -20.78 -29.73 -29.61
N ARG A 110 -20.75 -28.53 -30.22
CA ARG A 110 -21.28 -27.33 -29.57
C ARG A 110 -22.73 -27.62 -29.15
N PRO A 111 -23.09 -27.45 -27.86
CA PRO A 111 -24.48 -27.46 -27.46
C PRO A 111 -25.24 -26.44 -28.30
N GLN A 112 -26.21 -26.91 -29.09
CA GLN A 112 -27.08 -26.02 -29.84
C GLN A 112 -28.09 -25.42 -28.87
N MET A 113 -27.83 -24.19 -28.42
CA MET A 113 -28.89 -23.34 -27.88
C MET A 113 -29.61 -22.70 -29.06
N ASP A 114 -30.93 -22.87 -29.10
CA ASP A 114 -31.79 -22.22 -30.07
C ASP A 114 -31.69 -20.71 -29.87
N MET A 115 -31.11 -20.00 -30.85
CA MET A 115 -30.93 -18.55 -30.78
C MET A 115 -32.24 -17.91 -31.22
N PRO A 116 -32.99 -17.22 -30.33
CA PRO A 116 -34.25 -16.62 -30.72
C PRO A 116 -33.98 -15.58 -31.81
N THR A 117 -34.45 -15.88 -33.01
CA THR A 117 -34.35 -15.04 -34.20
C THR A 117 -34.85 -13.62 -33.87
N PRO A 118 -34.04 -12.56 -34.06
CA PRO A 118 -34.48 -11.20 -33.78
C PRO A 118 -35.69 -10.86 -34.64
N GLY A 119 -36.85 -10.65 -34.01
CA GLY A 119 -38.12 -10.34 -34.68
C GLY A 119 -39.24 -11.37 -34.49
N GLN A 120 -38.94 -12.54 -33.91
CA GLN A 120 -39.96 -13.41 -33.31
C GLN A 120 -39.70 -13.41 -31.82
N GLN A 121 -40.63 -12.89 -31.01
CA GLN A 121 -40.65 -13.13 -29.58
C GLN A 121 -40.83 -14.65 -29.37
N GLY A 122 -39.73 -15.38 -29.43
CA GLY A 122 -39.60 -16.70 -28.82
C GLY A 122 -39.68 -16.48 -27.32
N GLY A 123 -40.90 -16.27 -26.82
CA GLY A 123 -41.15 -16.22 -25.39
C GLY A 123 -40.55 -17.48 -24.79
N SER A 124 -39.58 -17.30 -23.90
CA SER A 124 -38.99 -18.39 -23.13
C SER A 124 -40.13 -19.29 -22.70
N SER A 125 -40.07 -20.59 -23.01
CA SER A 125 -41.09 -21.56 -22.59
C SER A 125 -41.40 -21.44 -21.09
N ALA A 126 -40.41 -21.00 -20.29
CA ALA A 126 -40.54 -20.59 -18.89
C ALA A 126 -41.38 -19.32 -18.64
N ALA A 127 -41.27 -18.28 -19.47
CA ALA A 127 -42.06 -17.04 -19.34
C ALA A 127 -43.53 -17.26 -19.69
N ASN A 128 -43.81 -18.06 -20.74
CA ASN A 128 -45.17 -18.45 -21.11
C ASN A 128 -45.78 -19.39 -20.05
N PHE A 129 -45.00 -20.31 -19.48
CA PHE A 129 -45.43 -21.20 -18.38
C PHE A 129 -45.93 -20.44 -17.15
N TRP A 130 -45.27 -19.37 -16.72
CA TRP A 130 -45.73 -18.58 -15.56
C TRP A 130 -47.00 -17.78 -15.85
N GLY A 131 -47.19 -17.33 -17.10
CA GLY A 131 -48.44 -16.71 -17.55
C GLY A 131 -49.62 -17.67 -17.49
N ASP A 132 -49.45 -18.88 -18.03
CA ASP A 132 -50.48 -19.93 -18.02
C ASP A 132 -50.75 -20.48 -16.60
N PHE A 133 -49.69 -20.65 -15.79
CA PHE A 133 -49.81 -21.04 -14.38
C PHE A 133 -50.57 -20.00 -13.57
N SER A 134 -50.35 -18.71 -13.79
CA SER A 134 -51.06 -17.64 -13.07
C SER A 134 -52.56 -17.67 -13.37
N GLN A 135 -52.94 -17.87 -14.63
CA GLN A 135 -54.35 -17.98 -15.02
C GLN A 135 -55.02 -19.26 -14.50
N LEU A 136 -54.26 -20.36 -14.40
CA LEU A 136 -54.72 -21.63 -13.82
C LEU A 136 -54.86 -21.55 -12.30
N MET A 137 -53.93 -20.87 -11.61
CA MET A 137 -54.01 -20.57 -10.17
C MET A 137 -55.27 -19.75 -9.84
N ASP A 138 -55.56 -18.73 -10.65
CA ASP A 138 -56.73 -17.87 -10.45
C ASP A 138 -58.06 -18.60 -10.70
N GLN A 139 -58.09 -19.61 -11.57
CA GLN A 139 -59.31 -20.34 -11.92
C GLN A 139 -59.50 -21.66 -11.15
N ASN A 140 -58.43 -22.40 -10.88
CA ASN A 140 -58.46 -23.76 -10.30
C ASN A 140 -57.21 -24.02 -9.43
N PRO A 141 -57.16 -23.50 -8.19
CA PRO A 141 -55.95 -23.59 -7.35
C PRO A 141 -55.59 -25.02 -6.92
N GLU A 142 -56.56 -25.94 -6.85
CA GLU A 142 -56.30 -27.33 -6.46
C GLU A 142 -55.50 -28.13 -7.50
N GLN A 143 -55.58 -27.74 -8.78
CA GLN A 143 -54.88 -28.42 -9.88
C GLN A 143 -53.56 -27.75 -10.25
N ALA A 144 -53.37 -26.48 -9.85
CA ALA A 144 -52.16 -25.71 -10.14
C ALA A 144 -50.88 -26.37 -9.62
N TRP A 145 -50.94 -27.06 -8.49
CA TRP A 145 -49.79 -27.78 -7.92
C TRP A 145 -49.31 -28.95 -8.78
N GLN A 146 -50.23 -29.62 -9.50
CA GLN A 146 -49.85 -30.69 -10.44
C GLN A 146 -49.18 -30.13 -11.70
N TYR A 147 -49.63 -28.95 -12.15
CA TYR A 147 -49.04 -28.23 -13.26
C TYR A 147 -47.64 -27.72 -12.92
N LEU A 148 -47.44 -27.26 -11.68
CA LEU A 148 -46.11 -26.90 -11.15
C LEU A 148 -45.15 -28.10 -11.11
N ALA A 149 -45.63 -29.30 -10.77
CA ALA A 149 -44.80 -30.50 -10.74
C ALA A 149 -44.34 -30.96 -12.14
N GLN A 150 -45.02 -30.53 -13.20
CA GLN A 150 -44.67 -30.81 -14.60
C GLN A 150 -43.85 -29.67 -15.23
N ALA A 151 -43.45 -28.67 -14.45
CA ALA A 151 -42.71 -27.52 -14.96
C ALA A 151 -41.39 -27.94 -15.65
N PRO A 152 -41.05 -27.35 -16.82
CA PRO A 152 -39.77 -27.60 -17.47
C PRO A 152 -38.63 -27.10 -16.55
N GLN A 153 -37.54 -27.86 -16.46
CA GLN A 153 -36.42 -27.60 -15.53
C GLN A 153 -35.81 -26.18 -15.64
N GLY A 154 -35.98 -25.49 -16.78
CA GLY A 154 -35.59 -24.09 -16.95
C GLY A 154 -36.51 -23.05 -16.30
N ALA A 155 -37.79 -23.37 -16.01
CA ALA A 155 -38.74 -22.43 -15.41
C ALA A 155 -38.49 -22.19 -13.91
N LEU A 156 -37.97 -23.20 -13.22
CA LEU A 156 -37.59 -23.12 -11.80
C LEU A 156 -36.29 -22.35 -11.60
N GLN A 157 -35.31 -22.53 -12.48
CA GLN A 157 -34.04 -21.80 -12.43
C GLN A 157 -34.21 -20.29 -12.71
N ALA A 158 -35.12 -19.93 -13.61
CA ALA A 158 -35.44 -18.53 -13.87
C ALA A 158 -35.97 -17.79 -12.62
N LYS A 159 -36.67 -18.47 -11.70
CA LYS A 159 -37.13 -17.87 -10.44
C LYS A 159 -36.02 -17.78 -9.38
N GLN A 160 -35.05 -18.70 -9.37
CA GLN A 160 -33.92 -18.62 -8.44
C GLN A 160 -33.00 -17.44 -8.75
N LEU A 161 -32.81 -17.12 -10.03
CA LEU A 161 -31.98 -15.98 -10.46
C LEU A 161 -32.61 -14.61 -10.18
N ILE A 162 -33.90 -14.54 -9.86
CA ILE A 162 -34.63 -13.28 -9.63
C ILE A 162 -34.67 -12.91 -8.13
N GLN A 163 -34.24 -13.79 -7.21
CA GLN A 163 -34.29 -13.52 -5.76
C GLN A 163 -32.98 -12.97 -5.15
N ASP A 164 -31.93 -12.77 -5.94
CA ASP A 164 -30.63 -12.26 -5.45
C ASP A 164 -30.28 -10.84 -5.94
N VAL A 165 -31.30 -10.00 -6.15
CA VAL A 165 -31.11 -8.54 -6.39
C VAL A 165 -32.07 -7.72 -5.56
#